data_AF-A0A959HL88-F1
#
_entry.id   AF-A0A959HL88-F1
#
_cell.length_a   1.000
_cell.length_b   1.000
_cell.length_c   1.000
_cell.angle_alpha   90.00
_cell.angle_beta   90.00
_cell.angle_gamma   90.00
#
_symmetry.space_group_name_H-M   'P 1'
#
loop_
_entity.id
_entity.type
_entity.pdbx_description
1 polymer ?
#
loop_
_entity_poly.entity_id
_entity_poly.type
_entity_poly.pdbx_seq_one_letter_code
_entity_poly.pdbx_strand_id
1 'polypeptide(L)'
;MVNKNTLFLSTRKGLIVCSRRPGGWAVAGSHFDGIPVTFAYEDERHGAWWVALDHGHWGVKLHRSFDRGASWEEVAAPAYPEGAEVKEGMPAATKYIWSLQHGGASHPNRLWLGTIPGGLFRSEDGGGSFELVESLWNHPTRPKQWFGGGFDQPGIHSIVVDPRDEGHLYIGISVAGVLESRDAGQSWAFRNKGLRADFLPDPYAEVGHDPHLLVAAPSDPDVLWQQNHC
;
A
#
# COMPACT_ATOMS: atom_id res chain seq x y z
N MET A 1 22.94 1.24 6.37
CA MET A 1 21.68 0.82 7.02
C MET A 1 21.11 2.00 7.79
N VAL A 2 19.93 2.48 7.43
CA VAL A 2 19.18 3.43 8.26
C VAL A 2 18.84 2.70 9.56
N ASN A 3 19.30 3.22 10.70
CA ASN A 3 19.09 2.60 12.00
C ASN A 3 17.63 2.86 12.40
N LYS A 4 16.72 1.93 12.08
CA LYS A 4 15.31 2.03 12.47
C LYS A 4 15.20 1.91 13.99
N ASN A 5 14.95 3.05 14.64
CA ASN A 5 14.81 3.14 16.09
C ASN A 5 13.34 3.15 16.54
N THR A 6 12.41 3.10 15.59
CA THR A 6 10.97 3.13 15.81
C THR A 6 10.34 1.87 15.20
N LEU A 7 9.41 1.26 15.92
CA LEU A 7 8.57 0.17 15.45
C LEU A 7 7.11 0.56 15.68
N PHE A 8 6.31 0.51 14.63
CA PHE A 8 4.86 0.69 14.71
C PHE A 8 4.17 -0.66 14.83
N LEU A 9 3.27 -0.75 15.80
CA LEU A 9 2.37 -1.88 15.98
C LEU A 9 0.95 -1.37 15.75
N SER A 10 0.49 -1.50 14.50
CA SER A 10 -0.89 -1.22 14.12
C SER A 10 -1.80 -2.33 14.64
N THR A 11 -2.86 -1.96 15.35
CA THR A 11 -3.78 -2.92 15.96
C THR A 11 -5.23 -2.55 15.69
N ARG A 12 -6.16 -3.46 15.99
CA ARG A 12 -7.61 -3.16 15.99
C ARG A 12 -8.05 -2.20 17.10
N LYS A 13 -7.13 -1.70 17.92
CA LYS A 13 -7.40 -0.87 19.12
C LYS A 13 -6.49 0.35 19.23
N GLY A 14 -5.80 0.72 18.16
CA GLY A 14 -4.91 1.88 18.13
C GLY A 14 -3.51 1.53 17.61
N LEU A 15 -2.65 2.54 17.59
CA LEU A 15 -1.25 2.44 17.25
C LEU A 15 -0.43 2.36 18.54
N ILE A 16 0.42 1.35 18.67
CA ILE A 16 1.46 1.31 19.71
C ILE A 16 2.80 1.62 19.05
N VAL A 17 3.55 2.57 19.61
CA VAL A 17 4.89 2.94 19.14
C VAL A 17 5.91 2.35 20.11
N CYS A 18 6.82 1.56 19.58
CA CYS A 18 7.96 1.03 20.30
C CYS A 18 9.24 1.74 19.85
N SER A 19 10.12 2.04 20.81
CA SER A 19 11.42 2.66 20.56
C SER A 19 12.55 1.73 20.96
N ARG A 20 13.64 1.74 20.20
CA ARG A 20 14.86 1.00 20.56
C ARG A 20 15.61 1.76 21.66
N ARG A 21 15.93 1.06 22.75
CA ARG A 21 16.68 1.56 23.92
C ARG A 21 17.90 0.65 24.17
N PRO A 22 18.89 1.09 24.99
CA PRO A 22 19.92 0.18 25.47
C PRO A 22 19.27 -1.04 26.13
N GLY A 23 19.63 -2.25 25.66
CA GLY A 23 19.08 -3.50 26.19
C GLY A 23 17.78 -4.01 25.54
N GLY A 24 17.17 -3.30 24.58
CA GLY A 24 16.04 -3.86 23.82
C GLY A 24 15.04 -2.84 23.29
N TRP A 25 13.82 -3.30 23.03
CA TRP A 25 12.69 -2.46 22.63
C TRP A 25 11.80 -2.15 23.83
N ALA A 26 11.26 -0.94 23.89
CA ALA A 26 10.30 -0.55 24.90
C ALA A 26 9.16 0.26 24.28
N VAL A 27 7.94 0.10 24.80
CA VAL A 27 6.80 0.94 24.43
C VAL A 27 7.13 2.40 24.75
N ALA A 28 7.02 3.25 23.74
CA ALA A 28 7.23 4.69 23.81
C ALA A 28 5.91 5.45 24.01
N GLY A 29 4.80 4.94 23.44
CA GLY A 29 3.48 5.53 23.58
C GLY A 29 2.41 4.78 22.81
N SER A 30 1.16 5.22 22.95
CA SER A 30 0.03 4.81 22.12
C SER A 30 -0.68 6.03 21.52
N HIS A 31 -1.35 5.82 20.38
CA HIS A 31 -2.13 6.83 19.68
C HIS A 31 -3.42 6.22 19.13
N PHE A 32 -4.44 7.05 18.94
CA PHE A 32 -5.73 6.65 18.37
C PHE A 32 -6.39 5.48 19.12
N ASP A 33 -6.33 5.52 20.46
CA ASP A 33 -6.81 4.43 21.31
C ASP A 33 -8.28 4.07 21.02
N GLY A 34 -8.54 2.79 20.86
CA GLY A 34 -9.85 2.25 20.52
C GLY A 34 -10.22 2.28 19.04
N ILE A 35 -9.42 2.94 18.19
CA ILE A 35 -9.64 3.04 16.74
C ILE A 35 -8.74 2.02 16.01
N PRO A 36 -9.29 1.16 15.15
CA PRO A 36 -8.48 0.28 14.31
C PRO A 36 -7.50 1.06 13.42
N VAL A 37 -6.24 0.62 13.42
CA VAL A 37 -5.18 1.13 12.55
C VAL A 37 -4.87 0.08 11.51
N THR A 38 -5.11 0.39 10.23
CA THR A 38 -4.89 -0.56 9.12
C THR A 38 -3.46 -0.54 8.64
N PHE A 39 -2.82 0.63 8.66
CA PHE A 39 -1.45 0.80 8.19
C PHE A 39 -0.78 1.96 8.93
N ALA A 40 0.50 1.79 9.27
CA ALA A 40 1.33 2.85 9.81
C ALA A 40 2.70 2.81 9.11
N TYR A 41 3.23 3.99 8.78
CA TYR A 41 4.40 4.15 7.94
C TYR A 41 5.22 5.35 8.37
N GLU A 42 6.55 5.23 8.32
CA GLU A 42 7.48 6.34 8.52
C GLU A 42 8.15 6.59 7.17
N ASP A 43 7.97 7.80 6.64
CA ASP A 43 8.69 8.26 5.46
C ASP A 43 10.13 8.58 5.85
N GLU A 44 11.08 7.69 5.53
CA GLU A 44 12.47 7.83 5.93
C GLU A 44 13.18 9.05 5.33
N ARG A 45 12.62 9.69 4.29
CA ARG A 45 13.25 10.85 3.63
C ARG A 45 13.23 12.08 4.53
N HIS A 46 12.17 12.25 5.30
CA HIS A 46 11.97 13.42 6.17
C HIS A 46 11.38 13.09 7.55
N GLY A 47 11.19 11.81 7.87
CA GLY A 47 10.74 11.32 9.18
C GLY A 47 9.26 11.55 9.47
N ALA A 48 8.42 11.82 8.47
CA ALA A 48 6.98 11.97 8.71
C ALA A 48 6.34 10.62 8.98
N TRP A 49 5.47 10.57 9.99
CA TRP A 49 4.67 9.41 10.31
C TRP A 49 3.32 9.53 9.63
N TRP A 50 2.84 8.43 9.09
CA TRP A 50 1.53 8.30 8.44
C TRP A 50 0.76 7.17 9.10
N VAL A 51 -0.51 7.42 9.39
CA VAL A 51 -1.40 6.46 10.05
C VAL A 51 -2.75 6.44 9.35
N ALA A 52 -3.11 5.27 8.82
CA ALA A 52 -4.43 5.01 8.27
C ALA A 52 -5.33 4.36 9.32
N LEU A 53 -6.48 4.98 9.56
CA LEU A 53 -7.48 4.56 10.53
C LEU A 53 -8.72 4.01 9.80
N ASP A 54 -9.30 2.96 10.36
CA ASP A 54 -10.62 2.46 9.99
C ASP A 54 -11.64 2.85 11.06
N HIS A 55 -12.53 3.80 10.74
CA HIS A 55 -13.62 4.21 11.63
C HIS A 55 -14.94 3.44 11.38
N GLY A 56 -14.88 2.32 10.67
CA GLY A 56 -16.04 1.52 10.30
C GLY A 56 -17.01 2.31 9.43
N HIS A 57 -18.19 2.61 9.97
CA HIS A 57 -19.24 3.32 9.22
C HIS A 57 -18.81 4.73 8.76
N TRP A 58 -17.89 5.38 9.47
CA TRP A 58 -17.40 6.72 9.11
C TRP A 58 -16.25 6.71 8.09
N GLY A 59 -15.88 5.53 7.59
CA GLY A 59 -14.88 5.35 6.55
C GLY A 59 -13.44 5.49 7.04
N VAL A 60 -12.54 5.61 6.07
CA VAL A 60 -11.10 5.69 6.30
C VAL A 60 -10.68 7.11 6.62
N LYS A 61 -9.78 7.26 7.58
CA LYS A 61 -9.11 8.53 7.90
C LYS A 61 -7.60 8.39 7.78
N LEU A 62 -6.93 9.41 7.27
CA LEU A 62 -5.48 9.43 7.11
C LEU A 62 -4.91 10.58 7.93
N HIS A 63 -3.95 10.26 8.79
CA HIS A 63 -3.26 11.25 9.62
C HIS A 63 -1.78 11.24 9.32
N ARG A 64 -1.15 12.41 9.43
CA ARG A 64 0.30 12.56 9.40
C ARG A 64 0.84 13.31 10.60
N SER A 65 2.09 13.05 10.96
CA SER A 65 2.82 13.74 12.01
C SER A 65 4.25 14.01 11.56
N PHE A 66 4.73 15.23 11.83
CA PHE A 66 6.11 15.64 11.56
C PHE A 66 6.96 15.74 12.84
N ASP A 67 6.37 15.43 14.00
CA ASP A 67 6.98 15.58 15.32
C ASP A 67 6.94 14.26 16.12
N ARG A 68 6.98 13.13 15.41
CA ARG A 68 7.00 11.77 15.97
C ARG A 68 5.81 11.49 16.87
N GLY A 69 4.62 11.86 16.40
CA GLY A 69 3.34 11.58 17.02
C GLY A 69 2.98 12.48 18.19
N ALA A 70 3.74 13.56 18.44
CA ALA A 70 3.38 14.53 19.47
C ALA A 70 2.15 15.36 19.06
N SER A 71 2.02 15.66 17.77
CA SER A 71 0.82 16.20 17.14
C SER A 71 0.49 15.48 15.82
N TRP A 72 -0.78 15.54 15.44
CA TRP A 72 -1.32 14.88 14.24
C TRP A 72 -2.17 15.85 13.43
N GLU A 73 -2.00 15.81 12.11
CA GLU A 73 -2.83 16.48 11.13
C GLU A 73 -3.67 15.43 10.39
N GLU A 74 -5.00 15.57 10.40
CA GLU A 74 -5.88 14.79 9.50
C GLU A 74 -5.79 15.38 8.09
N VAL A 75 -5.50 14.53 7.11
CA VAL A 75 -5.55 14.89 5.69
C VAL A 75 -6.66 14.12 4.98
N ALA A 76 -7.03 14.57 3.78
CA ALA A 76 -8.01 13.86 2.98
C ALA A 76 -7.53 12.44 2.66
N ALA A 77 -8.36 11.44 2.97
CA ALA A 77 -8.14 10.08 2.51
C ALA A 77 -8.41 9.96 0.99
N PRO A 78 -7.74 9.06 0.26
CA PRO A 78 -8.01 8.84 -1.15
C PRO A 78 -9.46 8.41 -1.36
N ALA A 79 -10.12 9.07 -2.32
CA ALA A 79 -11.49 8.78 -2.71
C ALA A 79 -11.53 8.43 -4.19
N TYR A 80 -12.34 7.42 -4.51
CA TYR A 80 -12.60 7.07 -5.91
C TYR A 80 -13.38 8.19 -6.61
N PRO A 81 -13.13 8.43 -7.91
CA PRO A 81 -13.93 9.36 -8.71
C PRO A 81 -15.42 9.03 -8.65
N GLU A 82 -16.26 10.04 -8.79
CA GLU A 82 -17.71 9.86 -8.84
C GLU A 82 -18.10 8.87 -9.96
N GLY A 83 -18.96 7.91 -9.62
CA GLY A 83 -19.40 6.88 -10.57
C GLY A 83 -18.39 5.75 -10.81
N ALA A 84 -17.21 5.77 -10.19
CA ALA A 84 -16.28 4.65 -10.27
C ALA A 84 -16.92 3.37 -9.70
N GLU A 85 -16.75 2.26 -10.41
CA GLU A 85 -17.25 0.95 -9.99
C GLU A 85 -16.09 -0.04 -9.91
N VAL A 86 -16.08 -0.87 -8.86
CA VAL A 86 -15.08 -1.94 -8.72
C VAL A 86 -15.28 -2.98 -9.84
N LYS A 87 -16.55 -3.27 -10.12
CA LYS A 87 -17.10 -4.09 -11.21
C LYS A 87 -18.54 -3.63 -11.46
N GLU A 88 -19.12 -4.02 -12.58
CA GLU A 88 -20.46 -3.60 -13.01
C GLU A 88 -21.49 -3.65 -11.87
N GLY A 89 -22.10 -2.50 -11.57
CA GLY A 89 -23.13 -2.33 -10.55
C GLY A 89 -22.63 -2.33 -9.10
N MET A 90 -21.30 -2.27 -8.88
CA MET A 90 -20.68 -2.21 -7.56
C MET A 90 -19.88 -0.90 -7.40
N PRO A 91 -20.48 0.15 -6.81
CA PRO A 91 -19.79 1.42 -6.57
C PRO A 91 -18.50 1.25 -5.78
N ALA A 92 -17.46 1.98 -6.19
CA ALA A 92 -16.18 2.00 -5.53
C ALA A 92 -16.19 3.00 -4.37
N ALA A 93 -15.81 2.52 -3.19
CA ALA A 93 -15.56 3.35 -2.01
C ALA A 93 -14.35 2.79 -1.27
N THR A 94 -13.46 3.67 -0.82
CA THR A 94 -12.26 3.29 -0.09
C THR A 94 -12.67 2.71 1.27
N LYS A 95 -12.52 1.39 1.43
CA LYS A 95 -12.81 0.69 2.69
C LYS A 95 -11.58 0.67 3.60
N TYR A 96 -10.40 0.48 3.01
CA TYR A 96 -9.13 0.50 3.73
C TYR A 96 -8.04 1.16 2.90
N ILE A 97 -7.19 1.96 3.54
CA ILE A 97 -5.82 2.16 3.05
C ILE A 97 -4.99 0.99 3.55
N TRP A 98 -4.35 0.30 2.62
CA TRP A 98 -3.74 -1.00 2.83
C TRP A 98 -2.21 -0.97 2.71
N SER A 99 -1.68 0.02 1.98
CA SER A 99 -0.24 0.27 1.88
C SER A 99 0.05 1.73 1.56
N LEU A 100 1.25 2.18 1.93
CA LEU A 100 1.79 3.49 1.62
C LEU A 100 3.29 3.35 1.31
N GLN A 101 3.76 4.01 0.26
CA GLN A 101 5.16 4.07 -0.12
C GLN A 101 5.53 5.46 -0.63
N HIS A 102 6.69 5.97 -0.23
CA HIS A 102 7.22 7.21 -0.78
C HIS A 102 7.68 7.05 -2.23
N GLY A 103 7.56 8.10 -3.04
CA GLY A 103 7.89 8.07 -4.47
C GLY A 103 9.37 8.14 -4.85
N GLY A 104 10.28 7.84 -3.92
CA GLY A 104 11.74 7.98 -4.10
C GLY A 104 12.34 9.31 -3.61
N ALA A 105 13.67 9.44 -3.71
CA ALA A 105 14.42 10.59 -3.19
C ALA A 105 14.28 11.85 -4.07
N SER A 106 14.11 11.67 -5.38
CA SER A 106 13.97 12.75 -6.37
C SER A 106 12.54 13.31 -6.41
N HIS A 107 11.57 12.59 -5.85
CA HIS A 107 10.17 13.01 -5.72
C HIS A 107 9.73 13.18 -4.26
N PRO A 108 10.25 14.19 -3.51
CA PRO A 108 10.04 14.33 -2.07
C PRO A 108 8.57 14.45 -1.65
N ASN A 109 7.71 14.96 -2.53
CA ASN A 109 6.28 15.11 -2.25
C ASN A 109 5.41 13.96 -2.79
N ARG A 110 6.00 13.04 -3.57
CA ARG A 110 5.24 11.94 -4.15
C ARG A 110 4.99 10.85 -3.11
N LEU A 111 3.74 10.40 -3.04
CA LEU A 111 3.31 9.26 -2.26
C LEU A 111 2.46 8.33 -3.12
N TRP A 112 2.58 7.03 -2.87
CA TRP A 112 1.73 6.00 -3.44
C TRP A 112 0.91 5.36 -2.33
N LEU A 113 -0.39 5.15 -2.57
CA LEU A 113 -1.31 4.48 -1.65
C LEU A 113 -2.04 3.33 -2.34
N GLY A 114 -1.95 2.14 -1.77
CA GLY A 114 -2.76 1.00 -2.16
C GLY A 114 -3.97 0.89 -1.25
N THR A 115 -5.14 0.59 -1.82
CA THR A 115 -6.40 0.49 -1.06
C THR A 115 -7.08 -0.87 -1.21
N ILE A 116 -8.11 -1.10 -0.40
CA ILE A 116 -9.17 -2.09 -0.62
C ILE A 116 -10.49 -1.31 -0.79
N PRO A 117 -11.26 -1.51 -1.87
CA PRO A 117 -10.97 -2.30 -3.08
C PRO A 117 -9.68 -1.86 -3.78
N GLY A 118 -9.14 -2.67 -4.68
CA GLY A 118 -7.78 -2.52 -5.21
C GLY A 118 -7.59 -1.31 -6.14
N GLY A 119 -7.40 -0.13 -5.57
CA GLY A 119 -7.04 1.10 -6.27
C GLY A 119 -5.68 1.61 -5.82
N LEU A 120 -4.85 2.02 -6.79
CA LEU A 120 -3.58 2.67 -6.56
C LEU A 120 -3.80 4.17 -6.70
N PHE A 121 -3.44 4.93 -5.69
CA PHE A 121 -3.54 6.37 -5.68
C PHE A 121 -2.15 6.98 -5.60
N ARG A 122 -2.00 8.17 -6.18
CA ARG A 122 -0.77 8.96 -6.16
C ARG A 122 -1.05 10.35 -5.64
N SER A 123 -0.20 10.84 -4.74
CA SER A 123 -0.10 12.26 -4.41
C SER A 123 1.19 12.83 -4.99
N GLU A 124 1.17 14.10 -5.39
CA GLU A 124 2.35 14.87 -5.80
C GLU A 124 2.60 16.10 -4.90
N ASP A 125 1.74 16.32 -3.90
CA ASP A 125 1.70 17.49 -3.03
C ASP A 125 1.92 17.13 -1.54
N GLY A 126 2.58 16.01 -1.28
CA GLY A 126 2.90 15.57 0.09
C GLY A 126 1.70 15.01 0.84
N GLY A 127 0.70 14.51 0.13
CA GLY A 127 -0.55 13.97 0.67
C GLY A 127 -1.63 15.03 0.95
N GLY A 128 -1.54 16.20 0.32
CA GLY A 128 -2.62 17.19 0.33
C GLY A 128 -3.81 16.73 -0.52
N SER A 129 -3.55 16.02 -1.61
CA SER A 129 -4.54 15.39 -2.47
C SER A 129 -4.02 14.05 -3.03
N PHE A 130 -4.95 13.18 -3.42
CA PHE A 130 -4.66 11.85 -3.97
C PHE A 130 -5.48 11.61 -5.24
N GLU A 131 -4.80 11.28 -6.33
CA GLU A 131 -5.39 10.97 -7.63
C GLU A 131 -5.36 9.47 -7.88
N LEU A 132 -6.43 8.93 -8.47
CA LEU A 132 -6.48 7.53 -8.87
C LEU A 132 -5.56 7.28 -10.08
N VAL A 133 -4.77 6.21 -10.03
CA VAL A 133 -3.95 5.77 -11.16
C VAL A 133 -4.83 5.03 -12.17
N GLU A 134 -5.43 5.81 -13.08
CA GLU A 134 -6.42 5.35 -14.05
C GLU A 134 -5.93 4.23 -14.98
N SER A 135 -4.64 4.20 -15.31
CA SER A 135 -4.03 3.15 -16.13
C SER A 135 -4.15 1.76 -15.48
N LEU A 136 -4.07 1.70 -14.14
CA LEU A 136 -4.23 0.48 -13.38
C LEU A 136 -5.70 0.22 -13.07
N TRP A 137 -6.46 1.26 -12.73
CA TRP A 137 -7.88 1.13 -12.45
C TRP A 137 -8.65 0.58 -13.65
N ASN A 138 -8.32 1.04 -14.85
CA ASN A 138 -8.95 0.60 -16.10
C ASN A 138 -8.23 -0.59 -16.75
N HIS A 139 -7.37 -1.30 -16.02
CA HIS A 139 -6.65 -2.45 -16.56
C HIS A 139 -7.66 -3.51 -17.07
N PRO A 140 -7.52 -4.02 -18.32
CA PRO A 140 -8.56 -4.83 -18.97
C PRO A 140 -8.88 -6.15 -18.25
N THR A 141 -7.95 -6.67 -17.46
CA THR A 141 -8.17 -7.90 -16.68
C THR A 141 -8.96 -7.68 -15.39
N ARG A 142 -9.03 -6.44 -14.89
CA ARG A 142 -9.63 -6.12 -13.59
C ARG A 142 -11.08 -6.62 -13.47
N PRO A 143 -12.00 -6.36 -14.42
CA PRO A 143 -13.41 -6.69 -14.21
C PRO A 143 -13.71 -8.18 -14.06
N LYS A 144 -12.82 -9.06 -14.54
CA LYS A 144 -13.08 -10.51 -14.63
C LYS A 144 -12.10 -11.37 -13.83
N GLN A 145 -10.87 -10.90 -13.64
CA GLN A 145 -9.77 -11.73 -13.12
C GLN A 145 -9.23 -11.22 -11.79
N TRP A 146 -9.66 -10.04 -11.32
CA TRP A 146 -9.28 -9.53 -10.01
C TRP A 146 -10.41 -9.81 -9.02
N PHE A 147 -10.06 -10.37 -7.87
CA PHE A 147 -11.03 -10.80 -6.88
C PHE A 147 -10.44 -10.77 -5.46
N GLY A 148 -11.28 -11.06 -4.47
CA GLY A 148 -10.88 -11.13 -3.08
C GLY A 148 -10.32 -12.49 -2.67
N GLY A 149 -9.21 -12.51 -1.93
CA GLY A 149 -8.52 -13.70 -1.42
C GLY A 149 -8.46 -13.78 0.11
N GLY A 150 -9.29 -12.99 0.78
CA GLY A 150 -9.36 -12.89 2.25
C GLY A 150 -10.35 -11.83 2.70
N PHE A 151 -10.34 -10.68 2.01
CA PHE A 151 -11.46 -9.75 1.95
C PHE A 151 -12.28 -9.98 0.68
N ASP A 152 -13.45 -9.34 0.56
CA ASP A 152 -14.35 -9.50 -0.60
C ASP A 152 -13.79 -8.91 -1.90
N GLN A 153 -12.81 -8.01 -1.81
CA GLN A 153 -12.26 -7.24 -2.93
C GLN A 153 -10.74 -7.30 -2.94
N PRO A 154 -10.10 -7.12 -4.11
CA PRO A 154 -8.66 -7.10 -4.19
C PRO A 154 -8.07 -5.97 -3.34
N GLY A 155 -6.86 -6.16 -2.82
CA GLY A 155 -6.10 -5.14 -2.10
C GLY A 155 -4.76 -4.90 -2.76
N ILE A 156 -4.38 -3.63 -2.92
CA ILE A 156 -3.04 -3.26 -3.40
C ILE A 156 -2.11 -3.09 -2.21
N HIS A 157 -1.01 -3.83 -2.22
CA HIS A 157 0.05 -3.80 -1.21
C HIS A 157 1.42 -3.83 -1.88
N SER A 158 2.46 -3.81 -1.04
CA SER A 158 3.85 -4.01 -1.47
C SER A 158 4.25 -3.14 -2.68
N ILE A 159 3.98 -1.85 -2.57
CA ILE A 159 4.41 -0.88 -3.55
C ILE A 159 5.93 -0.71 -3.38
N VAL A 160 6.69 -1.07 -4.41
CA VAL A 160 8.14 -0.97 -4.44
C VAL A 160 8.51 0.08 -5.49
N VAL A 161 9.27 1.10 -5.07
CA VAL A 161 9.86 2.10 -5.97
C VAL A 161 11.34 1.77 -6.13
N ASP A 162 11.81 1.58 -7.36
CA ASP A 162 13.23 1.36 -7.62
C ASP A 162 14.02 2.65 -7.31
N PRO A 163 14.98 2.64 -6.38
CA PRO A 163 15.73 3.84 -6.02
C PRO A 163 16.68 4.33 -7.12
N ARG A 164 16.92 3.53 -8.16
CA ARG A 164 17.78 3.88 -9.31
C ARG A 164 17.00 4.57 -10.42
N ASP A 165 15.70 4.30 -10.50
CA ASP A 165 14.75 4.85 -11.46
C ASP A 165 13.36 4.91 -10.80
N GLU A 166 12.97 6.09 -10.32
CA GLU A 166 11.73 6.28 -9.57
C GLU A 166 10.46 6.18 -10.47
N GLY A 167 10.65 5.97 -11.78
CA GLY A 167 9.59 5.56 -12.71
C GLY A 167 9.39 4.05 -12.81
N HIS A 168 10.29 3.25 -12.26
CA HIS A 168 10.21 1.80 -12.21
C HIS A 168 9.56 1.33 -10.89
N LEU A 169 8.40 0.71 -11.00
CA LEU A 169 7.54 0.33 -9.88
C LEU A 169 7.17 -1.15 -9.95
N TYR A 170 7.05 -1.79 -8.78
CA TYR A 170 6.31 -3.03 -8.62
C TYR A 170 5.18 -2.84 -7.61
N ILE A 171 4.06 -3.54 -7.84
CA ILE A 171 2.96 -3.63 -6.88
C ILE A 171 2.53 -5.07 -6.72
N GLY A 172 2.15 -5.44 -5.51
CA GLY A 172 1.43 -6.69 -5.23
C GLY A 172 -0.08 -6.42 -5.16
N ILE A 173 -0.86 -7.30 -5.77
CA ILE A 173 -2.32 -7.25 -5.70
C ILE A 173 -2.85 -8.62 -5.26
N SER A 174 -3.51 -8.64 -4.11
CA SER A 174 -4.24 -9.77 -3.55
C SER A 174 -5.73 -9.61 -3.80
N VAL A 175 -6.35 -10.14 -4.87
CA VAL A 175 -5.83 -11.13 -5.83
C VAL A 175 -5.82 -10.58 -7.25
N ALA A 176 -4.65 -10.61 -7.87
CA ALA A 176 -4.38 -10.46 -9.30
C ALA A 176 -2.93 -10.84 -9.65
N GLY A 177 -1.98 -10.58 -8.73
CA GLY A 177 -0.58 -10.92 -8.83
C GLY A 177 0.34 -9.71 -8.71
N VAL A 178 1.58 -9.87 -9.16
CA VAL A 178 2.57 -8.78 -9.22
C VAL A 178 2.48 -8.10 -10.58
N LEU A 179 2.41 -6.76 -10.58
CA LEU A 179 2.52 -5.94 -11.77
C LEU A 179 3.74 -5.02 -11.67
N GLU A 180 4.38 -4.79 -12.81
CA GLU A 180 5.50 -3.87 -12.99
C GLU A 180 5.07 -2.70 -13.88
N SER A 181 5.50 -1.49 -13.54
CA SER A 181 5.46 -0.32 -14.41
C SER A 181 6.89 0.19 -14.62
N ARG A 182 7.21 0.66 -15.83
CA ARG A 182 8.51 1.27 -16.19
C ARG A 182 8.37 2.73 -16.64
N ASP A 183 7.22 3.32 -16.37
CA ASP A 183 6.82 4.65 -16.86
C ASP A 183 6.01 5.43 -15.80
N ALA A 184 6.38 5.25 -14.53
CA ALA A 184 5.79 5.91 -13.37
C ALA A 184 4.27 5.65 -13.23
N GLY A 185 3.85 4.42 -13.52
CA GLY A 185 2.47 3.97 -13.42
C GLY A 185 1.60 4.35 -14.61
N GLN A 186 2.15 4.70 -15.77
CA GLN A 186 1.35 4.97 -16.99
C GLN A 186 0.91 3.68 -17.69
N SER A 187 1.69 2.62 -17.60
CA SER A 187 1.35 1.27 -18.07
C SER A 187 1.84 0.20 -17.11
N TRP A 188 1.24 -0.99 -17.20
CA TRP A 188 1.47 -2.10 -16.28
C TRP A 188 1.58 -3.43 -17.01
N ALA A 189 2.48 -4.29 -16.55
CA ALA A 189 2.65 -5.64 -17.08
C ALA A 189 2.80 -6.65 -15.94
N PHE A 190 2.19 -7.83 -16.06
CA PHE A 190 2.29 -8.88 -15.05
C PHE A 190 3.70 -9.47 -14.95
N ARG A 191 4.10 -9.84 -13.73
CA ARG A 191 5.41 -10.47 -13.42
C ARG A 191 5.24 -11.75 -12.60
N ASN A 192 4.28 -12.59 -13.02
CA ASN A 192 3.92 -13.84 -12.34
C ASN A 192 4.55 -15.09 -12.97
N LYS A 193 5.35 -14.95 -14.03
CA LYS A 193 5.93 -16.10 -14.74
C LYS A 193 6.81 -16.94 -13.81
N GLY A 194 6.51 -18.23 -13.73
CA GLY A 194 7.23 -19.18 -12.87
C GLY A 194 6.65 -19.33 -11.47
N LEU A 195 5.64 -18.52 -11.11
CA LEU A 195 4.86 -18.71 -9.90
C LEU A 195 3.71 -19.70 -10.16
N ARG A 196 3.16 -20.23 -9.07
CA ARG A 196 1.99 -21.11 -9.08
C ARG A 196 0.92 -20.52 -8.17
N ALA A 197 -0.33 -20.62 -8.63
CA ALA A 197 -1.53 -20.31 -7.85
C ALA A 197 -2.43 -21.56 -7.88
N ASP A 198 -2.14 -22.53 -7.01
CA ASP A 198 -2.78 -23.85 -7.02
C ASP A 198 -4.28 -23.79 -6.67
N PHE A 199 -4.75 -22.67 -6.13
CA PHE A 199 -6.16 -22.37 -5.91
C PHE A 199 -6.92 -21.92 -7.18
N LEU A 200 -6.23 -21.65 -8.30
CA LEU A 200 -6.86 -21.35 -9.58
C LEU A 200 -7.14 -22.63 -10.38
N PRO A 201 -8.15 -22.63 -11.27
CA PRO A 201 -8.36 -23.73 -12.22
C PRO A 201 -7.15 -24.00 -13.13
N ASP A 202 -6.45 -22.94 -13.55
CA ASP A 202 -5.15 -23.01 -14.20
C ASP A 202 -4.08 -22.43 -13.26
N PRO A 203 -3.27 -23.27 -12.59
CA PRO A 203 -2.24 -22.81 -11.66
C PRO A 203 -1.13 -21.95 -12.28
N TYR A 204 -1.03 -21.94 -13.61
CA TYR A 204 -0.01 -21.20 -14.36
C TYR A 204 -0.59 -19.99 -15.11
N ALA A 205 -1.84 -19.62 -14.84
CA ALA A 205 -2.47 -18.44 -15.40
C ALA A 205 -1.61 -17.19 -15.15
N GLU A 206 -1.58 -16.25 -16.09
CA GLU A 206 -0.79 -15.01 -15.94
C GLU A 206 -1.35 -14.09 -14.84
N VAL A 207 -2.66 -14.15 -14.57
CA VAL A 207 -3.40 -13.28 -13.65
C VAL A 207 -4.17 -14.11 -12.65
N GLY A 208 -4.35 -13.59 -11.44
CA GLY A 208 -5.09 -14.23 -10.36
C GLY A 208 -4.19 -14.80 -9.26
N HIS A 209 -2.89 -14.51 -9.29
CA HIS A 209 -1.97 -14.85 -8.20
C HIS A 209 -2.26 -13.99 -6.97
N ASP A 210 -1.92 -14.50 -5.77
CA ASP A 210 -2.20 -13.86 -4.49
C ASP A 210 -0.90 -13.66 -3.67
N PRO A 211 0.00 -12.76 -4.10
CA PRO A 211 1.20 -12.43 -3.32
C PRO A 211 0.78 -11.77 -2.00
N HIS A 212 1.41 -12.10 -0.87
CA HIS A 212 1.09 -11.50 0.44
C HIS A 212 2.08 -10.42 0.86
N LEU A 213 3.31 -10.52 0.40
CA LEU A 213 4.35 -9.52 0.61
C LEU A 213 5.36 -9.62 -0.52
N LEU A 214 5.70 -8.50 -1.14
CA LEU A 214 6.81 -8.35 -2.08
C LEU A 214 7.79 -7.33 -1.51
N VAL A 215 9.08 -7.66 -1.55
CA VAL A 215 10.17 -6.76 -1.15
C VAL A 215 11.32 -6.85 -2.15
N ALA A 216 11.97 -5.72 -2.44
CA ALA A 216 13.20 -5.67 -3.23
C ALA A 216 14.44 -5.53 -2.34
N ALA A 217 15.58 -6.05 -2.78
CA ALA A 217 16.84 -5.88 -2.07
C ALA A 217 17.29 -4.41 -2.15
N PRO A 218 17.54 -3.73 -1.02
CA PRO A 218 17.99 -2.33 -1.06
C PRO A 218 19.34 -2.13 -1.76
N SER A 219 20.20 -3.15 -1.76
CA SER A 219 21.51 -3.13 -2.42
C SER A 219 21.49 -3.60 -3.87
N ASP A 220 20.41 -4.26 -4.28
CA ASP A 220 20.25 -4.83 -5.62
C ASP A 220 18.75 -4.90 -5.97
N PRO A 221 18.15 -3.80 -6.47
CA PRO A 221 16.72 -3.74 -6.74
C PRO A 221 16.23 -4.67 -7.85
N ASP A 222 17.13 -5.36 -8.56
CA ASP A 222 16.77 -6.41 -9.53
C ASP A 222 16.39 -7.74 -8.84
N VAL A 223 16.71 -7.89 -7.55
CA VAL A 223 16.36 -9.08 -6.75
C VAL A 223 15.18 -8.78 -5.85
N LEU A 224 14.08 -9.51 -6.08
CA LEU A 224 12.86 -9.42 -5.29
C LEU A 224 12.54 -10.76 -4.62
N TRP A 225 12.00 -10.68 -3.40
CA TRP A 225 11.41 -11.83 -2.70
C TRP A 225 9.93 -11.59 -2.51
N GLN A 226 9.16 -12.66 -2.64
CA GLN A 226 7.75 -12.65 -2.31
C GLN A 226 7.33 -13.82 -1.44
N GLN A 227 6.39 -13.57 -0.53
CA GLN A 227 5.54 -14.61 0.03
C GLN A 227 4.28 -14.69 -0.84
N ASN A 228 3.89 -15.89 -1.27
CA ASN A 228 2.70 -16.11 -2.09
C ASN A 228 1.68 -16.98 -1.34
N HIS A 229 0.40 -16.85 -1.68
CA HIS A 229 -0.60 -17.87 -1.42
C HIS A 229 -0.28 -19.09 -2.28
N CYS A 230 -0.38 -20.29 -1.71
CA CYS A 230 -0.20 -21.54 -2.47
C CYS A 230 -1.51 -21.91 -3.18
#